data_AF-A0A852ZIR8-F1
#
_entry.id   AF-A0A852ZIR8-F1
#
_cell.length_a   1.000
_cell.length_b   1.000
_cell.length_c   1.000
_cell.angle_alpha   90.00
_cell.angle_beta   90.00
_cell.angle_gamma   90.00
#
_symmetry.space_group_name_H-M   'P 1'
#
loop_
_entity.id
_entity.type
_entity.pdbx_description
1 polymer ?
#
loop_
_entity_poly.entity_id
_entity_poly.type
_entity_poly.pdbx_seq_one_letter_code
_entity_poly.pdbx_strand_id
1 'polypeptide(L)'
;MDVKNLVIATYHNAWWGIHRACTSSVNEHKEGRAIDVAFSAADPVQRTNANDFLYWLLKPDQYGNRNAMARRLGVMYLIWNHKMWRAYNPSAGWQPYNGSNPHTDHVHISLSWDGALRKTTWWTQQAASGTRTSTPSPPVGVSREHPTDVQ
;
A
#
# COMPACT_ATOMS: atom_id res chain seq x y z
N MET A 1 -6.48 2.43 14.12
CA MET A 1 -5.20 1.87 13.67
C MET A 1 -4.90 2.41 12.27
N ASP A 2 -4.08 3.45 12.10
CA ASP A 2 -3.73 3.97 10.75
C ASP A 2 -3.06 2.95 9.83
N VAL A 3 -2.96 3.26 8.52
CA VAL A 3 -2.38 2.37 7.50
C VAL A 3 -0.97 1.94 7.91
N LYS A 4 -0.20 2.87 8.46
CA LYS A 4 1.12 2.60 9.06
C LYS A 4 1.02 1.51 10.13
N ASN A 5 0.16 1.67 11.13
CA ASN A 5 0.00 0.70 12.20
C ASN A 5 -0.54 -0.66 11.70
N LEU A 6 -1.41 -0.69 10.69
CA LEU A 6 -1.88 -1.93 10.06
C LEU A 6 -0.74 -2.72 9.43
N VAL A 7 0.10 -2.05 8.64
CA VAL A 7 1.20 -2.73 7.95
C VAL A 7 2.30 -3.12 8.95
N ILE A 8 2.58 -2.30 9.97
CA ILE A 8 3.45 -2.66 11.11
C ILE A 8 2.94 -3.94 11.81
N ALA A 9 1.65 -3.97 12.15
CA ALA A 9 1.05 -5.09 12.87
C ALA A 9 0.92 -6.36 12.03
N THR A 10 1.08 -6.27 10.71
CA THR A 10 0.96 -7.43 9.82
C THR A 10 2.33 -8.04 9.50
N TYR A 11 3.33 -7.21 9.19
CA TYR A 11 4.60 -7.72 8.66
C TYR A 11 5.69 -7.94 9.70
N HIS A 12 5.52 -7.44 10.94
CA HIS A 12 6.35 -7.60 12.16
C HIS A 12 7.89 -7.36 12.05
N ASN A 13 8.44 -7.35 10.83
CA ASN A 13 9.86 -7.48 10.46
C ASN A 13 10.24 -6.44 9.38
N ALA A 14 9.28 -5.69 8.85
CA ALA A 14 9.57 -4.52 8.02
C ALA A 14 10.07 -3.41 8.95
N TRP A 15 11.32 -2.99 8.81
CA TRP A 15 11.89 -1.89 9.58
C TRP A 15 11.27 -0.58 9.09
N TRP A 16 10.60 0.18 9.97
CA TRP A 16 9.92 1.43 9.59
C TRP A 16 10.70 2.66 10.03
N GLY A 17 10.63 3.69 9.19
CA GLY A 17 10.86 5.07 9.60
C GLY A 17 9.97 6.02 8.82
N ILE A 18 9.31 6.96 9.53
CA ILE A 18 8.95 8.28 8.98
C ILE A 18 10.24 9.14 8.79
N HIS A 19 11.43 8.54 8.94
CA HIS A 19 12.70 9.22 9.14
C HIS A 19 13.78 8.83 8.11
N ARG A 20 13.42 8.66 6.84
CA ARG A 20 14.35 9.12 5.80
C ARG A 20 13.79 10.42 5.27
N ALA A 21 14.54 11.50 5.50
CA ALA A 21 14.23 12.81 4.97
C ALA A 21 13.89 12.68 3.49
N CYS A 22 12.63 12.92 3.17
CA CYS A 22 12.09 12.84 1.82
C CYS A 22 12.82 13.82 0.92
N THR A 23 13.58 13.34 -0.06
CA THR A 23 14.17 14.21 -1.10
C THR A 23 13.50 14.09 -2.47
N SER A 24 12.42 13.30 -2.60
CA SER A 24 11.83 13.03 -3.94
C SER A 24 10.30 12.89 -4.04
N SER A 25 9.53 13.12 -2.98
CA SER A 25 8.07 13.34 -3.07
C SER A 25 7.67 14.46 -2.11
N VAL A 26 7.91 15.69 -2.55
CA VAL A 26 7.98 16.87 -1.68
C VAL A 26 6.60 17.46 -1.37
N ASN A 27 5.52 17.02 -2.03
CA ASN A 27 4.19 17.63 -1.89
C ASN A 27 3.23 16.78 -1.04
N GLU A 28 3.00 15.52 -1.37
CA GLU A 28 2.06 14.65 -0.64
C GLU A 28 2.52 14.31 0.78
N HIS A 29 3.83 14.13 0.97
CA HIS A 29 4.41 13.90 2.30
C HIS A 29 4.28 15.13 3.20
N LYS A 30 4.39 16.34 2.66
CA LYS A 30 4.17 17.59 3.42
C LYS A 30 2.70 17.80 3.79
N GLU A 31 1.80 17.29 2.97
CA GLU A 31 0.35 17.34 3.20
C GLU A 31 -0.14 16.21 4.13
N GLY A 32 0.75 15.31 4.59
CA GLY A 32 0.38 14.17 5.44
C GLY A 32 -0.42 13.09 4.70
N ARG A 33 -0.34 13.05 3.37
CA ARG A 33 -1.11 12.14 2.51
C ARG A 33 -0.27 11.02 1.90
N ALA A 34 1.01 10.93 2.20
CA ALA A 34 1.87 9.87 1.71
C ALA A 34 2.46 9.04 2.85
N ILE A 35 2.64 7.75 2.59
CA ILE A 35 3.25 6.79 3.50
C ILE A 35 4.25 5.97 2.69
N ASP A 36 5.50 5.94 3.14
CA ASP A 36 6.52 5.07 2.58
C ASP A 36 6.67 3.83 3.48
N VAL A 37 6.60 2.65 2.87
CA VAL A 37 6.76 1.35 3.53
C VAL A 37 8.08 0.74 3.08
N ALA A 38 9.03 0.54 3.98
CA ALA A 38 10.33 0.00 3.61
C ALA A 38 10.23 -1.45 3.14
N PHE A 39 10.74 -1.71 1.95
CA PHE A 39 10.91 -3.01 1.35
C PHE A 39 12.07 -2.94 0.38
N SER A 40 13.06 -3.84 0.49
CA SER A 40 14.11 -3.93 -0.52
C SER A 40 13.66 -4.83 -1.68
N ALA A 41 13.62 -4.28 -2.90
CA ALA A 41 13.38 -5.05 -4.12
C ALA A 41 14.55 -5.98 -4.46
N ALA A 42 15.75 -5.70 -3.93
CA ALA A 42 16.93 -6.54 -4.09
C ALA A 42 16.94 -7.75 -3.13
N ASP A 43 16.19 -7.68 -2.03
CA ASP A 43 16.00 -8.80 -1.09
C ASP A 43 14.80 -9.64 -1.54
N PRO A 44 14.98 -10.93 -1.91
CA PRO A 44 13.89 -11.76 -2.39
C PRO A 44 12.73 -11.92 -1.42
N VAL A 45 13.00 -11.95 -0.11
CA VAL A 45 11.96 -12.10 0.93
C VAL A 45 11.19 -10.79 1.07
N GLN A 46 11.88 -9.65 1.11
CA GLN A 46 11.20 -8.36 1.21
C GLN A 46 10.41 -8.03 -0.06
N ARG A 47 10.94 -8.36 -1.24
CA ARG A 47 10.22 -8.22 -2.51
C ARG A 47 8.95 -9.08 -2.54
N THR A 48 9.02 -10.32 -2.05
CA THR A 48 7.88 -11.22 -1.88
C THR A 48 6.82 -10.58 -0.99
N ASN A 49 7.22 -10.08 0.19
CA ASN A 49 6.29 -9.41 1.11
C ASN A 49 5.68 -8.12 0.54
N ALA A 50 6.45 -7.33 -0.21
CA ALA A 50 5.94 -6.15 -0.90
C ALA A 50 4.87 -6.53 -1.94
N ASN A 51 5.13 -7.58 -2.73
CA ASN A 51 4.19 -8.07 -3.72
C ASN A 51 2.91 -8.62 -3.07
N ASP A 52 3.01 -9.37 -1.97
CA ASP A 52 1.86 -9.85 -1.20
C ASP A 52 1.00 -8.70 -0.67
N PHE A 53 1.64 -7.64 -0.16
CA PHE A 53 0.97 -6.42 0.29
C PHE A 53 0.21 -5.73 -0.84
N LEU A 54 0.89 -5.50 -1.97
CA LEU A 54 0.31 -4.84 -3.14
C LEU A 54 -0.82 -5.68 -3.75
N TYR A 55 -0.65 -7.00 -3.80
CA TYR A 55 -1.70 -7.90 -4.27
C TYR A 55 -2.93 -7.86 -3.35
N TRP A 56 -2.74 -7.90 -2.02
CA TRP A 56 -3.84 -7.76 -1.08
C TRP A 56 -4.58 -6.42 -1.23
N LEU A 57 -3.87 -5.32 -1.51
CA LEU A 57 -4.48 -4.02 -1.78
C LEU A 57 -5.38 -4.05 -3.02
N LEU A 58 -4.94 -4.72 -4.08
CA LEU A 58 -5.50 -4.61 -5.43
C LEU A 58 -6.47 -5.74 -5.81
N LYS A 59 -6.39 -6.90 -5.13
CA LYS A 59 -7.27 -8.03 -5.45
C LYS A 59 -8.76 -7.71 -5.22
N PRO A 60 -9.67 -8.34 -5.97
CA PRO A 60 -11.09 -8.24 -5.68
C PRO A 60 -11.45 -8.78 -4.28
N ASP A 61 -12.46 -8.21 -3.63
CA ASP A 61 -13.06 -8.85 -2.47
C ASP A 61 -14.00 -10.00 -2.85
N GLN A 62 -14.56 -10.69 -1.85
CA GLN A 62 -15.50 -11.80 -2.04
C GLN A 62 -16.77 -11.45 -2.83
N TYR A 63 -17.06 -10.16 -3.02
CA TYR A 63 -18.20 -9.66 -3.80
C TYR A 63 -17.79 -9.19 -5.20
N GLY A 64 -16.54 -9.41 -5.60
CA GLY A 64 -16.01 -9.01 -6.91
C GLY A 64 -15.62 -7.54 -7.01
N ASN A 65 -15.62 -6.78 -5.92
CA ASN A 65 -15.20 -5.38 -5.95
C ASN A 65 -13.69 -5.30 -6.17
N ARG A 66 -13.25 -4.88 -7.36
CA ARG A 66 -11.83 -4.72 -7.71
C ARG A 66 -11.14 -3.66 -6.84
N ASN A 67 -9.84 -3.86 -6.58
CA ASN A 67 -9.02 -2.94 -5.78
C ASN A 67 -9.64 -2.64 -4.41
N ALA A 68 -10.27 -3.65 -3.81
CA ALA A 68 -11.16 -3.46 -2.67
C ALA A 68 -10.47 -2.73 -1.52
N MET A 69 -9.25 -3.16 -1.21
CA MET A 69 -8.49 -2.64 -0.08
C MET A 69 -7.90 -1.27 -0.37
N ALA A 70 -7.37 -1.04 -1.56
CA ALA A 70 -6.95 0.29 -2.01
C ALA A 70 -8.11 1.32 -1.91
N ARG A 71 -9.32 0.96 -2.35
CA ARG A 71 -10.51 1.81 -2.24
C ARG A 71 -10.92 2.06 -0.78
N ARG A 72 -10.99 1.01 0.03
CA ARG A 72 -11.38 1.10 1.44
C ARG A 72 -10.40 1.95 2.26
N LEU A 73 -9.12 1.94 1.93
CA LEU A 73 -8.09 2.75 2.59
C LEU A 73 -7.98 4.19 2.05
N GLY A 74 -8.55 4.45 0.86
CA GLY A 74 -8.46 5.74 0.20
C GLY A 74 -7.14 5.96 -0.54
N VAL A 75 -6.55 4.92 -1.13
CA VAL A 75 -5.34 5.01 -1.95
C VAL A 75 -5.64 5.73 -3.27
N MET A 76 -4.80 6.70 -3.62
CA MET A 76 -4.84 7.45 -4.88
C MET A 76 -3.86 6.88 -5.91
N TYR A 77 -2.65 6.55 -5.49
CA TYR A 77 -1.66 5.84 -6.32
C TYR A 77 -0.63 5.11 -5.45
N LEU A 78 0.06 4.15 -6.07
CA LEU A 78 1.15 3.36 -5.50
C LEU A 78 2.38 3.46 -6.41
N ILE A 79 3.58 3.47 -5.84
CA ILE A 79 4.84 3.37 -6.59
C ILE A 79 5.72 2.30 -5.94
N TRP A 80 6.24 1.39 -6.75
CA TRP A 80 7.12 0.30 -6.33
C TRP A 80 8.01 -0.14 -7.48
N ASN A 81 9.32 -0.24 -7.25
CA ASN A 81 10.30 -0.85 -8.15
C ASN A 81 10.13 -0.41 -9.62
N HIS A 82 10.29 0.89 -9.89
CA HIS A 82 10.12 1.50 -11.21
C HIS A 82 8.72 1.38 -11.84
N LYS A 83 7.69 1.06 -11.05
CA LYS A 83 6.31 0.95 -11.52
C LYS A 83 5.37 1.81 -10.70
N MET A 84 4.31 2.30 -11.31
CA MET A 84 3.25 3.08 -10.68
C MET A 84 1.88 2.49 -11.01
N TRP A 85 1.03 2.34 -10.01
CA TRP A 85 -0.39 2.02 -10.15
C TRP A 85 -1.24 3.21 -9.73
N ARG A 86 -2.35 3.48 -10.44
CA ARG A 86 -3.18 4.68 -10.26
C ARG A 86 -4.64 4.28 -10.03
N ALA A 87 -5.20 4.67 -8.88
CA ALA A 87 -6.59 4.37 -8.56
C ALA A 87 -7.60 5.06 -9.50
N TYR A 88 -7.22 6.17 -10.11
CA TYR A 88 -8.03 6.91 -11.08
C TYR A 88 -7.95 6.34 -12.50
N ASN A 89 -7.06 5.39 -12.77
CA ASN A 89 -7.01 4.64 -14.04
C ASN A 89 -6.55 3.19 -13.78
N PRO A 90 -7.34 2.40 -13.04
CA PRO A 90 -6.92 1.09 -12.59
C PRO A 90 -6.81 0.07 -13.73
N SER A 91 -7.52 0.30 -14.85
CA SER A 91 -7.47 -0.54 -16.05
C SER A 91 -6.14 -0.49 -16.78
N ALA A 92 -5.34 0.57 -16.57
CA ALA A 92 -3.99 0.64 -17.11
C ALA A 92 -3.02 -0.32 -16.39
N GLY A 93 -3.40 -0.91 -15.25
CA GLY A 93 -2.49 -1.76 -14.48
C GLY A 93 -1.26 -1.00 -13.99
N TRP A 94 -0.16 -1.73 -13.77
CA TRP A 94 1.12 -1.12 -13.43
C TRP A 94 1.80 -0.52 -14.67
N GLN A 95 2.18 0.74 -14.56
CA GLN A 95 2.83 1.49 -15.63
C GLN A 95 4.27 1.83 -15.27
N PRO A 96 5.19 2.00 -16.24
CA PRO A 96 6.55 2.44 -15.97
C PRO A 96 6.58 3.77 -15.18
N TYR A 97 7.52 3.86 -14.25
CA TYR A 97 7.79 5.05 -13.45
C TYR A 97 9.26 5.45 -13.59
N ASN A 98 9.48 6.66 -14.12
CA ASN A 98 10.81 7.19 -14.44
C ASN A 98 11.18 8.40 -13.55
N GLY A 99 10.56 8.52 -12.37
CA GLY A 99 10.91 9.58 -11.42
C GLY A 99 12.32 9.39 -10.85
N SER A 100 12.86 10.45 -10.23
CA SER A 100 14.24 10.48 -9.73
C SER A 100 14.55 9.44 -8.67
N ASN A 101 13.56 9.04 -7.86
CA ASN A 101 13.68 7.95 -6.92
C ASN A 101 13.01 6.70 -7.50
N PRO A 102 13.74 5.61 -7.75
CA PRO A 102 13.17 4.43 -8.39
C PRO A 102 12.27 3.57 -7.50
N HIS A 103 12.13 3.89 -6.20
CA HIS A 103 11.30 3.15 -5.25
C HIS A 103 11.69 1.67 -5.13
N THR A 104 13.00 1.38 -5.14
CA THR A 104 13.57 0.03 -5.03
C THR A 104 13.80 -0.40 -3.58
N ASP A 105 13.70 0.52 -2.62
CA ASP A 105 13.92 0.31 -1.19
C ASP A 105 12.68 0.65 -0.33
N HIS A 106 11.58 1.05 -0.97
CA HIS A 106 10.30 1.28 -0.32
C HIS A 106 9.13 1.26 -1.33
N VAL A 107 7.94 0.90 -0.84
CA VAL A 107 6.65 1.14 -1.52
C VAL A 107 6.13 2.51 -1.09
N HIS A 108 5.84 3.39 -2.04
CA HIS A 108 5.17 4.66 -1.77
C HIS A 108 3.66 4.52 -1.95
N ILE A 109 2.91 4.97 -0.95
CA ILE A 109 1.45 4.96 -0.93
C ILE A 109 0.95 6.39 -0.81
N SER A 110 0.27 6.88 -1.84
CA SER A 110 -0.43 8.16 -1.79
C SER A 110 -1.90 7.95 -1.46
N LEU A 111 -2.43 8.74 -0.54
CA LEU A 111 -3.82 8.73 -0.09
C LEU A 111 -4.57 9.93 -0.65
N SER A 112 -5.85 9.74 -0.93
CA SER A 112 -6.80 10.84 -1.07
C SER A 112 -6.97 11.57 0.26
N TRP A 113 -7.56 12.77 0.23
CA TRP A 113 -7.92 13.49 1.46
C TRP A 113 -8.82 12.67 2.38
N ASP A 114 -9.77 11.91 1.84
CA ASP A 114 -10.63 11.04 2.64
C ASP A 114 -9.86 9.88 3.28
N GLY A 115 -8.86 9.33 2.58
CA GLY A 115 -7.96 8.32 3.14
C GLY A 115 -7.10 8.90 4.27
N ALA A 116 -6.48 10.05 4.03
CA ALA A 116 -5.61 10.74 5.00
C ALA A 116 -6.39 11.21 6.24
N LEU A 117 -7.61 11.73 6.05
CA LEU A 117 -8.51 12.17 7.14
C LEU A 117 -9.31 11.02 7.77
N ARG A 118 -9.05 9.77 7.39
CA ARG A 118 -9.70 8.56 7.92
C ARG A 118 -11.24 8.57 7.78
N LYS A 119 -11.75 9.04 6.63
CA LYS A 119 -13.19 9.14 6.33
C LYS A 119 -13.73 7.97 5.50
N THR A 120 -12.86 7.14 4.92
CA THR A 120 -13.27 5.97 4.14
C THR A 120 -13.80 4.82 5.00
N THR A 121 -14.49 3.86 4.38
CA THR A 121 -15.20 2.77 5.07
C THR A 121 -14.33 1.89 5.94
N TRP A 122 -13.02 1.77 5.64
CA TRP A 122 -12.08 1.08 6.50
C TRP A 122 -12.05 1.65 7.91
N TRP A 123 -12.06 2.98 8.00
CA TRP A 123 -11.91 3.73 9.25
C TRP A 123 -13.22 3.82 10.01
N THR A 124 -14.30 4.13 9.29
CA THR A 124 -15.59 4.43 9.91
C THR A 124 -16.32 3.17 10.39
N GLN A 125 -16.19 2.04 9.69
CA GLN A 125 -16.80 0.78 10.15
C GLN A 125 -16.08 0.18 11.37
N GLN A 126 -14.75 0.33 11.46
CA GLN A 126 -14.00 -0.08 12.66
C GLN A 126 -14.37 0.74 13.89
N ALA A 127 -14.60 2.04 13.73
CA ALA A 127 -15.06 2.90 14.82
C ALA A 127 -16.50 2.56 15.26
N ALA A 128 -17.39 2.28 14.31
CA ALA A 128 -18.79 1.99 14.58
C ALA A 128 -19.02 0.61 15.23
N SER A 129 -18.20 -0.39 14.91
CA SER A 129 -18.47 -1.78 15.33
C SER A 129 -18.01 -2.09 16.76
N GLY A 130 -17.14 -1.27 17.37
CA GLY A 130 -16.58 -1.49 18.73
C GLY A 130 -15.75 -2.78 18.92
N THR A 131 -15.90 -3.73 18.00
CA THR A 131 -15.17 -4.97 17.84
C THR A 131 -14.20 -4.80 16.68
N ARG A 132 -12.95 -5.24 16.86
CA ARG A 132 -12.07 -5.54 15.74
C ARG A 132 -12.68 -6.73 15.00
N THR A 133 -13.71 -6.52 14.18
CA THR A 133 -14.04 -7.45 13.10
C THR A 133 -12.72 -7.82 12.43
N SER A 134 -12.53 -9.10 12.11
CA SER A 134 -11.33 -9.64 11.45
C SER A 134 -11.13 -8.94 10.12
N THR A 135 -10.54 -7.75 10.18
CA THR A 135 -10.27 -6.97 9.02
C THR A 135 -9.26 -7.78 8.21
N PRO A 136 -9.52 -8.07 6.93
CA PRO A 136 -8.65 -8.94 6.17
C PRO A 136 -7.25 -8.34 6.18
N SER A 137 -6.30 -9.00 6.84
CA SER A 137 -4.92 -8.56 6.89
C SER A 137 -4.18 -8.99 5.62
N PRO A 138 -3.15 -8.25 5.20
CA PRO A 138 -2.24 -8.72 4.18
C PRO A 138 -1.62 -10.09 4.56
N PRO A 139 -1.42 -11.01 3.59
CA PRO A 139 -0.68 -12.25 3.83
C PRO A 139 0.83 -12.00 3.93
N VAL A 140 1.58 -12.92 4.54
CA VAL A 140 3.05 -12.85 4.66
C VAL A 140 3.67 -14.09 4.00
N GLY A 141 4.55 -13.89 3.02
CA GLY A 141 5.38 -14.96 2.43
C GLY A 141 4.61 -16.00 1.60
N VAL A 142 3.48 -15.62 1.00
CA VAL A 142 2.57 -16.54 0.29
C VAL A 142 2.75 -16.48 -1.24
N SER A 143 3.65 -15.63 -1.77
CA SER A 143 3.77 -15.33 -3.21
C SER A 143 4.17 -16.48 -4.15
N ARG A 144 4.09 -17.76 -3.75
CA ARG A 144 4.30 -18.90 -4.66
C ARG A 144 3.14 -19.12 -5.64
N GLU A 145 2.00 -18.46 -5.44
CA GLU A 145 0.82 -18.58 -6.32
C GLU A 145 0.47 -17.28 -7.08
N HIS A 146 1.29 -16.24 -6.97
CA HIS A 146 1.01 -14.94 -7.57
C HIS A 146 2.14 -14.55 -8.55
N PRO A 147 1.83 -13.96 -9.72
CA PRO A 147 2.86 -13.56 -10.67
C PRO A 147 3.94 -12.75 -9.95
N THR A 148 5.20 -13.15 -10.11
CA THR A 148 6.37 -12.59 -9.42
C THR A 148 6.61 -11.10 -9.70
N ASP A 149 5.84 -10.56 -10.62
CA ASP A 149 5.64 -9.15 -10.87
C ASP A 149 4.16 -8.85 -10.68
N VAL A 150 3.82 -7.89 -9.81
CA VAL A 150 2.49 -7.29 -9.84
C VAL A 150 2.34 -6.66 -11.23
N GLN A 151 1.63 -7.36 -12.13
CA GLN A 151 1.30 -6.92 -13.49
C GLN A 151 0.08 -6.01 -13.45
#